data_AF-A0A8J3ZKM2-F1
#
_entry.id   AF-A0A8J3ZKM2-F1
#
_cell.length_a   1.000
_cell.length_b   1.000
_cell.length_c   1.000
_cell.angle_alpha   90.00
_cell.angle_beta   90.00
_cell.angle_gamma   90.00
#
_symmetry.space_group_name_H-M   'P 1'
#
loop_
_entity.id
_entity.type
_entity.pdbx_description
1 polymer ?
#
loop_
_entity_poly.entity_id
_entity_poly.type
_entity_poly.pdbx_seq_one_letter_code
_entity_poly.pdbx_strand_id
1 'polypeptide(L)'
;MDGLLRIGELARAAGVSTRTVDYYTGLGLLEPATRTDAGYRLYHPTAVTVIGEIRQLESHGVSLDEIGHALSRDPADVSQLLDRIAADLVTLKTVARSAAPHAQALLAVIGARAQSLLAAAVKIAAAG
;
A
#
# COMPACT_ATOMS: atom_id res chain seq x y z
N MET A 1 9.23 15.88 16.00
CA MET A 1 10.04 15.34 14.90
C MET A 1 9.03 14.87 13.86
N ASP A 2 8.87 15.45 12.66
CA ASP A 2 9.78 16.28 11.88
C ASP A 2 9.01 17.21 10.92
N GLY A 3 9.68 18.28 10.47
CA GLY A 3 9.13 19.22 9.50
C GLY A 3 8.78 18.55 8.17
N LEU A 4 7.92 19.20 7.40
CA LEU A 4 7.53 18.69 6.09
C LEU A 4 8.74 18.52 5.18
N LEU A 5 8.73 17.45 4.39
CA LEU A 5 9.82 17.06 3.50
C LEU A 5 9.58 17.60 2.10
N ARG A 6 10.60 18.19 1.47
CA ARG A 6 10.59 18.40 0.02
C ARG A 6 10.70 17.07 -0.70
N ILE A 7 10.32 17.07 -1.98
CA ILE A 7 10.37 15.86 -2.83
C ILE A 7 11.74 15.13 -2.78
N GLY A 8 12.86 15.87 -2.77
CA GLY A 8 14.20 15.30 -2.70
C GLY A 8 14.57 14.74 -1.32
N GLU A 9 13.98 15.26 -0.25
CA GLU A 9 14.16 14.73 1.11
C GLU A 9 13.31 13.48 1.30
N LEU A 10 12.06 13.51 0.86
CA LEU A 10 11.15 12.36 0.86
C LEU A 10 11.74 11.20 0.03
N ALA A 11 12.22 11.49 -1.18
CA ALA A 11 12.83 10.48 -2.06
C ALA A 11 14.03 9.79 -1.39
N ARG A 12 14.91 10.57 -0.75
CA ARG A 12 16.05 10.03 0.00
C ARG A 12 15.61 9.19 1.19
N ALA A 13 14.67 9.69 1.98
CA ALA A 13 14.16 8.98 3.16
C ALA A 13 13.48 7.65 2.79
N ALA A 14 12.77 7.61 1.66
CA ALA A 14 12.07 6.42 1.18
C ALA A 14 12.92 5.52 0.26
N GLY A 15 14.18 5.87 -0.02
CA GLY A 15 15.07 5.09 -0.88
C GLY A 15 14.54 4.93 -2.33
N VAL A 16 13.94 5.98 -2.87
CA VAL A 16 13.40 6.05 -4.24
C VAL A 16 13.95 7.26 -5.00
N SER A 17 13.70 7.31 -6.31
CA SER A 17 14.03 8.50 -7.10
C SER A 17 13.00 9.61 -6.86
N THR A 18 13.41 10.87 -7.05
CA THR A 18 12.44 12.00 -7.07
C THR A 18 11.39 11.83 -8.16
N ARG A 19 11.74 11.22 -9.29
CA ARG A 19 10.81 10.85 -10.37
C ARG A 19 9.74 9.87 -9.89
N THR A 20 10.09 8.92 -9.02
CA THR A 20 9.13 7.97 -8.42
C THR A 20 8.13 8.71 -7.53
N VAL A 21 8.60 9.62 -6.68
CA VAL A 21 7.72 10.44 -5.84
C VAL A 21 6.81 11.32 -6.68
N ASP A 22 7.35 11.97 -7.72
CA ASP A 22 6.57 12.80 -8.63
C ASP A 22 5.52 11.99 -9.39
N TYR A 23 5.89 10.78 -9.83
CA TYR A 23 4.98 9.86 -10.50
C TYR A 23 3.84 9.40 -9.59
N TYR A 24 4.14 8.98 -8.35
CA TYR A 24 3.11 8.61 -7.37
C TYR A 24 2.19 9.78 -7.01
N THR A 25 2.73 11.00 -6.87
CA THR A 25 1.91 12.20 -6.69
C THR A 25 1.02 12.47 -7.91
N GLY A 26 1.52 12.27 -9.13
CA GLY A 26 0.72 12.42 -10.36
C GLY A 26 -0.44 11.41 -10.46
N LEU A 27 -0.28 10.23 -9.85
CA LEU A 27 -1.31 9.20 -9.76
C LEU A 27 -2.27 9.39 -8.56
N GLY A 28 -2.09 10.44 -7.74
CA GLY A 28 -2.87 10.64 -6.51
C GLY A 28 -2.54 9.66 -5.37
N LEU A 29 -1.46 8.88 -5.51
CA LEU A 29 -1.00 7.94 -4.47
C LEU A 29 -0.27 8.64 -3.32
N LEU A 30 0.20 9.87 -3.57
CA LEU A 30 0.87 10.71 -2.58
C LEU A 30 0.38 12.14 -2.70
N GLU A 31 -0.31 12.61 -1.66
CA GLU A 31 -0.77 13.99 -1.60
C GLU A 31 0.24 14.90 -0.87
N PRO A 32 0.65 16.03 -1.48
CA PRO A 32 1.42 17.04 -0.78
C PRO A 32 0.59 17.65 0.35
N ALA A 33 1.17 17.76 1.54
CA ALA A 33 0.55 18.40 2.69
C ALA A 33 0.32 19.90 2.46
N THR A 34 1.28 20.56 1.79
CA THR A 34 1.18 21.96 1.40
C THR A 34 2.19 22.29 0.30
N ARG A 35 2.26 23.55 -0.10
CA ARG A 35 3.31 24.10 -0.94
C ARG A 35 3.99 25.26 -0.23
N THR A 36 5.29 25.43 -0.46
CA THR A 36 6.02 26.65 -0.05
C THR A 36 5.55 27.86 -0.85
N ASP A 37 5.84 29.08 -0.39
CA ASP A 37 5.61 30.32 -1.15
C ASP A 37 6.29 30.32 -2.54
N ALA A 38 7.42 29.63 -2.67
CA ALA A 38 8.13 29.45 -3.94
C ALA A 38 7.56 28.32 -4.83
N GLY A 39 6.43 27.69 -4.43
CA GLY A 39 5.73 26.67 -5.22
C GLY A 39 6.18 25.22 -5.03
N TYR A 40 7.18 24.92 -4.20
CA TYR A 40 7.64 23.56 -3.95
C TYR A 40 6.63 22.74 -3.14
N ARG A 41 6.38 21.49 -3.56
CA ARG A 41 5.56 20.52 -2.81
C ARG A 41 6.27 20.06 -1.53
N LEU A 42 5.51 20.04 -0.45
CA LEU A 42 5.94 19.59 0.87
C LEU A 42 5.07 18.40 1.30
N TYR A 43 5.70 17.36 1.84
CA TYR A 43 5.06 16.10 2.21
C TYR A 43 5.22 15.81 3.69
N HIS A 44 4.22 15.17 4.30
CA HIS A 44 4.40 14.64 5.64
C HIS A 44 5.44 13.50 5.65
N PRO A 45 6.24 13.36 6.72
CA PRO A 45 7.15 12.22 6.87
C PRO A 45 6.45 10.84 6.77
N THR A 46 5.15 10.77 7.07
CA THR A 46 4.31 9.57 6.89
C THR A 46 4.27 9.06 5.45
N ALA A 47 4.50 9.94 4.46
CA ALA A 47 4.60 9.56 3.05
C ALA A 47 5.74 8.56 2.78
N VAL A 48 6.77 8.50 3.63
CA VAL A 48 7.81 7.46 3.55
C VAL A 48 7.22 6.07 3.74
N THR A 49 6.33 5.92 4.72
CA THR A 49 5.63 4.65 4.99
C THR A 49 4.72 4.29 3.81
N VAL A 50 3.98 5.26 3.28
CA VAL A 50 3.11 5.05 2.11
C VAL A 50 3.90 4.55 0.90
N ILE A 51 5.04 5.16 0.59
CA ILE A 51 5.94 4.71 -0.48
C ILE A 51 6.40 3.27 -0.24
N GLY A 52 6.74 2.91 1.00
CA GLY A 52 7.13 1.56 1.37
C GLY A 52 6.04 0.54 1.09
N GLU A 53 4.80 0.84 1.49
CA GLU A 53 3.65 -0.04 1.29
C GLU A 53 3.26 -0.17 -0.19
N ILE A 54 3.30 0.92 -0.97
CA ILE A 54 3.10 0.87 -2.44
C ILE A 54 4.12 -0.07 -3.08
N ARG A 55 5.41 0.06 -2.74
CA ARG A 55 6.46 -0.81 -3.29
C ARG A 55 6.31 -2.26 -2.85
N GLN A 56 5.80 -2.50 -1.65
CA GLN A 56 5.47 -3.85 -1.19
C GLN A 56 4.34 -4.43 -2.05
N LEU A 57 3.27 -3.68 -2.35
CA LEU A 57 2.21 -4.16 -3.26
C LEU A 57 2.75 -4.43 -4.67
N GLU A 58 3.59 -3.56 -5.22
CA GLU A 58 4.25 -3.77 -6.52
C GLU A 58 5.10 -5.05 -6.55
N SER A 59 5.87 -5.33 -5.48
CA SER A 59 6.67 -6.57 -5.40
C SER A 59 5.83 -7.84 -5.37
N HIS A 60 4.55 -7.73 -5.01
CA HIS A 60 3.60 -8.83 -5.03
C HIS A 60 2.81 -8.91 -6.34
N GLY A 61 3.13 -8.09 -7.34
CA GLY A 61 2.54 -8.11 -8.68
C GLY A 61 1.26 -7.30 -8.83
N VAL A 62 0.95 -6.43 -7.87
CA VAL A 62 -0.16 -5.46 -8.01
C VAL A 62 0.36 -4.25 -8.77
N SER A 63 -0.31 -3.87 -9.84
CA SER A 63 0.08 -2.70 -10.64
C SER A 63 -0.26 -1.40 -9.93
N LEU A 64 0.48 -0.33 -10.22
CA LEU A 64 0.21 1.01 -9.67
C LEU A 64 -1.17 1.55 -10.06
N ASP A 65 -1.69 1.15 -11.22
CA ASP A 65 -3.03 1.51 -11.65
C ASP A 65 -4.10 0.85 -10.76
N GLU A 66 -3.93 -0.44 -10.44
CA GLU A 66 -4.80 -1.16 -9.50
C GLU A 66 -4.73 -0.55 -8.08
N ILE A 67 -3.54 -0.16 -7.64
CA ILE A 67 -3.34 0.52 -6.35
C ILE A 67 -4.06 1.87 -6.35
N GLY A 68 -3.92 2.67 -7.41
CA GLY A 68 -4.59 3.96 -7.56
C GLY A 68 -6.11 3.83 -7.58
N HIS A 69 -6.64 2.88 -8.35
CA HIS A 69 -8.08 2.59 -8.38
C HIS A 69 -8.62 2.13 -7.02
N ALA A 70 -7.86 1.35 -6.26
CA ALA A 70 -8.26 0.94 -4.92
C ALA A 70 -8.35 2.14 -3.96
N LEU A 71 -7.39 3.06 -4.02
CA LEU A 71 -7.34 4.23 -3.13
C LEU A 71 -8.29 5.36 -3.52
N SER A 72 -8.70 5.44 -4.77
CA SER A 72 -9.72 6.39 -5.23
C SER A 72 -11.14 6.08 -4.74
N ARG A 73 -11.36 4.88 -4.17
CA ARG A 73 -12.65 4.49 -3.58
C ARG A 73 -12.81 5.10 -2.19
N ASP A 74 -14.06 5.24 -1.73
CA ASP A 74 -14.34 5.67 -0.37
C ASP A 74 -13.55 4.81 0.63
N PRO A 75 -12.75 5.41 1.54
CA PRO A 75 -11.97 4.67 2.53
C PRO A 75 -12.80 3.64 3.32
N ALA A 76 -14.09 3.93 3.56
CA ALA A 76 -15.00 3.00 4.22
C ALA A 76 -15.28 1.75 3.37
N ASP A 77 -15.44 1.90 2.06
CA ASP A 77 -15.67 0.78 1.12
C ASP A 77 -14.42 -0.09 0.98
N VAL A 78 -13.25 0.53 0.95
CA VAL A 78 -11.96 -0.17 0.90
C VAL A 78 -11.73 -0.97 2.17
N SER A 79 -11.95 -0.37 3.34
CA SER A 79 -11.79 -1.05 4.62
C SER A 79 -12.71 -2.28 4.72
N GLN A 80 -13.99 -2.15 4.35
CA GLN A 80 -14.92 -3.28 4.36
C GLN A 80 -14.51 -4.39 3.39
N LEU A 81 -14.01 -4.05 2.21
CA LEU A 81 -13.50 -5.02 1.25
C LEU A 81 -12.29 -5.78 1.81
N LEU A 82 -11.36 -5.07 2.45
CA LEU A 82 -10.17 -5.66 3.05
C LEU A 82 -10.51 -6.58 4.22
N ASP A 83 -11.47 -6.20 5.07
CA ASP A 83 -11.97 -7.03 6.16
C ASP A 83 -12.61 -8.32 5.64
N ARG A 84 -13.41 -8.22 4.56
CA ARG A 84 -14.02 -9.40 3.92
C ARG A 84 -12.96 -10.35 3.36
N ILE A 85 -11.98 -9.84 2.62
CA ILE A 85 -10.91 -10.69 2.08
C ILE A 85 -10.10 -11.30 3.23
N ALA A 86 -9.85 -10.56 4.32
CA ALA A 86 -9.13 -11.10 5.49
C ALA A 86 -9.89 -12.29 6.11
N ALA A 87 -11.21 -12.20 6.24
CA ALA A 87 -12.07 -13.29 6.70
C ALA A 87 -12.04 -14.50 5.73
N ASP A 88 -12.07 -14.26 4.43
CA ASP A 88 -11.98 -15.31 3.41
C ASP A 88 -10.64 -16.05 3.46
N LEU A 89 -9.54 -15.34 3.75
CA LEU A 89 -8.22 -15.97 3.92
C LEU A 89 -8.12 -16.84 5.17
N VAL A 90 -8.75 -16.42 6.26
CA VAL A 90 -8.87 -17.27 7.46
C VAL A 90 -9.64 -18.54 7.12
N THR A 91 -10.72 -18.41 6.36
CA THR A 91 -11.51 -19.55 5.87
C THR A 91 -10.69 -20.48 4.99
N LEU A 92 -9.98 -19.94 3.99
CA LEU A 92 -9.09 -20.71 3.10
C LEU A 92 -7.99 -21.44 3.88
N LYS A 93 -7.35 -20.80 4.87
CA LYS A 93 -6.35 -21.43 5.73
C LYS A 93 -6.92 -22.58 6.56
N THR A 94 -8.17 -22.46 6.99
CA THR A 94 -8.87 -23.50 7.75
C THR A 94 -9.15 -24.71 6.88
N VAL A 95 -9.67 -24.49 5.65
CA VAL A 95 -9.91 -25.55 4.66
C VAL A 95 -8.61 -26.20 4.19
N ALA A 96 -7.54 -25.42 4.04
CA ALA A 96 -6.22 -25.94 3.67
C ALA A 96 -5.70 -26.99 4.66
N ARG A 97 -5.98 -26.79 5.95
CA ARG A 97 -5.48 -27.67 7.01
C ARG A 97 -6.14 -29.06 6.99
N SER A 98 -7.32 -29.20 6.39
CA SER A 98 -8.01 -30.48 6.18
C SER A 98 -7.82 -31.07 4.79
N ALA A 99 -7.09 -30.38 3.91
CA ALA A 99 -6.81 -30.83 2.54
C ALA A 99 -5.60 -31.78 2.48
N ALA A 100 -5.47 -32.51 1.36
CA ALA A 100 -4.30 -33.33 1.09
C ALA A 100 -2.99 -32.50 1.16
N PRO A 101 -1.84 -33.08 1.55
CA PRO A 101 -0.61 -32.33 1.88
C PRO A 101 -0.13 -31.35 0.78
N HIS A 102 -0.28 -31.74 -0.48
CA HIS A 102 0.11 -30.90 -1.62
C HIS A 102 -0.83 -29.69 -1.80
N ALA A 103 -2.14 -29.88 -1.58
CA ALA A 103 -3.12 -28.81 -1.60
C ALA A 103 -2.96 -27.87 -0.39
N GLN A 104 -2.62 -28.42 0.78
CA GLN A 104 -2.33 -27.64 1.98
C GLN A 104 -1.15 -26.68 1.77
N ALA A 105 -0.06 -27.15 1.15
CA ALA A 105 1.10 -26.32 0.86
C ALA A 105 0.77 -25.15 -0.07
N LEU A 106 0.03 -25.41 -1.16
CA LEU A 106 -0.40 -24.37 -2.10
C LEU A 106 -1.33 -23.35 -1.45
N LEU A 107 -2.33 -23.81 -0.69
CA LEU A 107 -3.26 -22.92 0.00
C LEU A 107 -2.58 -22.10 1.11
N ALA A 108 -1.56 -22.65 1.78
CA ALA A 108 -0.77 -21.90 2.76
C ALA A 108 0.01 -20.75 2.10
N VAL A 109 0.62 -20.99 0.93
CA VAL A 109 1.33 -19.96 0.17
C VAL A 109 0.36 -18.86 -0.32
N ILE A 110 -0.78 -19.25 -0.89
CA ILE A 110 -1.81 -18.30 -1.34
C ILE A 110 -2.34 -17.48 -0.17
N GLY A 111 -2.66 -18.13 0.95
CA GLY A 111 -3.17 -17.47 2.15
C GLY A 111 -2.17 -16.53 2.80
N ALA A 112 -0.88 -16.86 2.79
CA ALA A 112 0.18 -15.97 3.27
C ALA A 112 0.32 -14.75 2.36
N ARG A 113 0.38 -14.95 1.04
CA ARG A 113 0.54 -13.87 0.06
C ARG A 113 -0.62 -12.88 0.12
N ALA A 114 -1.85 -13.38 0.16
CA ALA A 114 -3.02 -12.53 0.21
C ALA A 114 -3.09 -11.74 1.53
N GLN A 115 -2.65 -12.31 2.66
CA GLN A 115 -2.66 -11.59 3.92
C GLN A 115 -1.61 -10.47 3.97
N SER A 116 -0.45 -10.68 3.34
CA SER A 116 0.55 -9.62 3.15
C SER A 116 0.02 -8.48 2.27
N LEU A 117 -0.73 -8.78 1.22
CA LEU A 117 -1.36 -7.78 0.35
C LEU A 117 -2.42 -6.97 1.09
N LEU A 118 -3.29 -7.62 1.86
CA LEU A 118 -4.31 -6.92 2.64
C LEU A 118 -3.73 -6.01 3.70
N ALA A 119 -2.73 -6.49 4.45
CA ALA A 119 -2.08 -5.70 5.48
C ALA A 119 -1.44 -4.43 4.91
N ALA A 120 -0.86 -4.51 3.71
CA ALA A 120 -0.29 -3.36 3.03
C ALA A 120 -1.38 -2.38 2.56
N ALA A 121 -2.46 -2.88 1.96
CA ALA A 121 -3.57 -2.06 1.50
C ALA A 121 -4.26 -1.28 2.65
N VAL A 122 -4.48 -1.93 3.81
CA VAL A 122 -5.08 -1.27 5.00
C VAL A 122 -4.22 -0.09 5.46
N LYS A 123 -2.90 -0.25 5.50
CA LYS A 123 -2.00 0.81 5.96
C LYS A 123 -1.93 1.99 5.01
N ILE A 124 -2.05 1.74 3.69
CA ILE A 124 -2.11 2.84 2.72
C ILE A 124 -3.43 3.60 2.89
N ALA A 125 -4.55 2.90 3.06
CA ALA A 125 -5.86 3.52 3.28
C ALA A 125 -5.95 4.34 4.57
N ALA A 126 -5.24 3.94 5.63
CA ALA A 126 -5.21 4.67 6.91
C ALA A 126 -4.23 5.86 6.96
N ALA A 127 -3.44 6.08 5.91
CA ALA A 127 -2.40 7.11 5.87
C ALA A 127 -2.76 8.35 5.02
N GLY A 128 -3.91 8.33 4.33
CA GLY A 128 -4.53 9.49 3.66
C GLY A 128 -5.58 10.15 4.54
#